data_AF-A0A2D4HCW7-F1
#
_entry.id   AF-A0A2D4HCW7-F1
#
_cell.length_a   1.000
_cell.length_b   1.000
_cell.length_c   1.000
_cell.angle_alpha   90.00
_cell.angle_beta   90.00
_cell.angle_gamma   90.00
#
_symmetry.space_group_name_H-M   'P 1'
#
loop_
_entity.id
_entity.type
_entity.pdbx_description
1 polymer ?
#
loop_
_entity_poly.entity_id
_entity_poly.type
_entity_poly.pdbx_seq_one_letter_code
_entity_poly.pdbx_strand_id
1 'polypeptide(L)'
;MLDYSKRSRSGKFRLVKFKKDKNNKNKETSSSLGLPVHLWGTEEVAAWLEHLSLYEYKDIFIRHDVRGSELLHLERRDLKDLGVTKVGHMKRILHGIKELSKNIPVTEA
;
A
#
# COMPACT_ATOMS: atom_id res chain seq x y z
N MET A 1 47.22 10.12 -45.13
CA MET A 1 46.63 10.55 -43.84
C MET A 1 45.14 10.73 -44.10
N LEU A 2 44.32 9.70 -43.85
CA LEU A 2 42.89 9.69 -44.21
C LEU A 2 42.05 10.25 -43.06
N ASP A 3 41.30 11.31 -43.37
CA ASP A 3 40.25 11.92 -42.56
C ASP A 3 39.05 10.96 -42.42
N TYR A 4 38.60 10.72 -41.18
CA TYR A 4 37.34 10.04 -40.92
C TYR A 4 36.36 11.00 -40.26
N SER A 5 35.45 11.48 -41.10
CA SER A 5 34.27 12.26 -40.78
C SER A 5 33.43 11.64 -39.65
N LYS A 6 33.31 12.38 -38.55
CA LYS A 6 32.28 12.18 -37.52
C LYS A 6 30.90 12.44 -38.13
N ARG A 7 30.07 11.41 -38.27
CA ARG A 7 28.62 11.57 -38.41
C ARG A 7 27.87 10.37 -37.87
N SER A 8 27.13 10.56 -36.78
CA SER A 8 25.82 9.91 -36.65
C SER A 8 24.91 10.70 -35.73
N ARG A 9 23.70 10.93 -36.25
CA ARG A 9 22.54 11.57 -35.62
C ARG A 9 21.71 10.50 -34.89
N SER A 10 20.71 10.97 -34.14
CA SER A 10 19.59 10.23 -33.57
C SER A 10 19.88 9.43 -32.29
N GLY A 11 19.06 9.48 -31.24
CA GLY A 11 17.73 10.04 -31.12
C GLY A 11 17.39 10.42 -29.67
N LYS A 12 16.64 11.51 -29.52
CA LYS A 12 16.00 11.89 -28.27
C LYS A 12 14.87 10.92 -28.00
N PHE A 13 15.13 9.88 -27.21
CA PHE A 13 14.05 9.07 -26.66
C PHE A 13 13.32 9.89 -25.60
N ARG A 14 12.07 10.22 -25.90
CA ARG A 14 11.11 10.72 -24.91
C ARG A 14 10.88 9.58 -23.91
N LEU A 15 11.33 9.75 -22.67
CA LEU A 15 10.88 8.92 -21.56
C LEU A 15 9.39 9.24 -21.31
N VAL A 16 8.52 8.49 -21.99
CA VAL A 16 7.12 8.42 -21.62
C VAL A 16 7.02 7.77 -20.24
N LYS A 17 6.27 8.42 -19.36
CA LYS A 17 5.97 8.03 -17.98
C LYS A 17 5.32 6.64 -18.01
N PHE A 18 6.09 5.61 -17.71
CA PHE A 18 5.56 4.26 -17.54
C PHE A 18 4.75 4.24 -16.24
N LYS A 19 3.42 4.36 -16.41
CA LYS A 19 2.42 3.90 -15.45
C LYS A 19 2.61 2.39 -15.30
N LYS A 20 3.36 1.97 -14.28
CA LYS A 20 3.57 0.57 -13.94
C LYS A 20 2.33 0.07 -13.20
N ASP A 21 1.33 -0.32 -13.98
CA ASP A 21 0.42 -1.39 -13.59
C ASP A 21 1.13 -2.71 -13.89
N LYS A 22 1.57 -3.44 -12.85
CA LYS A 22 1.90 -4.87 -12.95
C LYS A 22 2.13 -5.53 -11.58
N ASN A 23 1.07 -6.19 -11.12
CA ASN A 23 1.03 -7.55 -10.58
C ASN A 23 2.41 -8.26 -10.60
N ASN A 24 3.01 -8.44 -9.42
CA ASN A 24 4.20 -9.25 -9.22
C ASN A 24 3.98 -10.18 -8.01
N LYS A 25 3.59 -11.44 -8.29
CA LYS A 25 3.68 -12.55 -7.35
C LYS A 25 5.16 -12.86 -7.11
N ASN A 26 5.82 -12.19 -6.16
CA ASN A 26 7.02 -12.72 -5.53
C ASN A 26 7.36 -12.00 -4.21
N LYS A 27 7.11 -12.67 -3.08
CA LYS A 27 8.03 -12.82 -1.93
C LYS A 27 8.71 -11.55 -1.38
N GLU A 28 7.98 -10.50 -1.03
CA GLU A 28 8.53 -9.38 -0.26
C GLU A 28 7.55 -8.86 0.82
N THR A 29 6.98 -9.76 1.64
CA THR A 29 5.99 -9.45 2.70
C THR A 29 6.49 -8.52 3.81
N SER A 30 7.69 -7.95 3.69
CA SER A 30 8.34 -7.14 4.73
C SER A 30 8.84 -5.77 4.26
N SER A 31 8.92 -5.48 2.96
CA SER A 31 9.47 -4.20 2.47
C SER A 31 8.42 -3.14 2.14
N SER A 32 7.14 -3.51 2.02
CA SER A 32 6.06 -2.57 1.65
C SER A 32 5.37 -1.86 2.83
N LEU A 33 5.46 -2.38 4.06
CA LEU A 33 4.92 -1.71 5.25
C LEU A 33 5.75 -0.48 5.69
N GLY A 34 6.92 -0.26 5.09
CA GLY A 34 7.71 0.96 5.29
C GLY A 34 7.16 2.18 4.56
N LEU A 35 6.17 2.01 3.68
CA LEU A 35 5.50 3.12 3.03
C LEU A 35 4.54 3.83 3.98
N PRO A 36 4.35 5.15 3.85
CA PRO A 36 3.28 5.85 4.53
C PRO A 36 1.93 5.17 4.32
N VAL A 37 1.14 5.04 5.40
CA VAL A 37 -0.13 4.27 5.41
C VAL A 37 -1.10 4.77 4.34
N HIS A 38 -1.14 6.08 4.06
CA HIS A 38 -2.01 6.64 3.01
C HIS A 38 -1.67 6.15 1.58
N LEU A 39 -0.49 5.56 1.36
CA LEU A 39 -0.07 4.98 0.07
C LEU A 39 -0.30 3.47 -0.02
N TRP A 40 -0.78 2.83 1.05
CA TRP A 40 -0.99 1.38 1.05
C TRP A 40 -2.13 0.98 0.10
N GLY A 41 -1.86 -0.05 -0.71
CA GLY A 41 -2.87 -0.77 -1.45
C GLY A 41 -3.59 -1.81 -0.58
N THR A 42 -4.48 -2.58 -1.21
CA THR A 42 -5.23 -3.66 -0.55
C THR A 42 -4.31 -4.77 -0.02
N GLU A 43 -3.21 -5.05 -0.71
CA GLU A 43 -2.25 -6.09 -0.33
C GLU A 43 -1.50 -5.72 0.95
N GLU A 44 -1.07 -4.46 1.08
CA GLU A 44 -0.41 -3.94 2.28
C GLU A 44 -1.37 -3.89 3.47
N VAL A 45 -2.63 -3.50 3.26
CA VAL A 45 -3.68 -3.58 4.29
C VAL A 45 -3.90 -5.03 4.73
N ALA A 46 -3.92 -5.97 3.79
CA ALA A 46 -4.04 -7.39 4.10
C ALA A 46 -2.82 -7.94 4.87
N ALA A 47 -1.61 -7.50 4.51
CA ALA A 47 -0.40 -7.83 5.26
C ALA A 47 -0.45 -7.26 6.68
N TRP A 48 -0.91 -6.01 6.85
CA TRP A 48 -1.09 -5.42 8.18
C TRP A 48 -2.12 -6.19 9.03
N LEU A 49 -3.24 -6.62 8.46
CA LEU A 49 -4.21 -7.49 9.15
C LEU A 49 -3.58 -8.82 9.60
N GLU A 50 -2.69 -9.40 8.79
CA GLU A 50 -1.96 -10.62 9.15
C GLU A 50 -1.03 -10.40 10.35
N HIS A 51 -0.32 -9.27 10.41
CA HIS A 51 0.50 -8.87 11.56
C HIS A 51 -0.34 -8.71 12.84
N LEU A 52 -1.59 -8.28 12.69
CA LEU A 52 -2.56 -8.21 13.79
C LEU A 52 -3.24 -9.56 14.11
N SER A 53 -2.82 -10.66 13.48
CA SER A 53 -3.46 -11.99 13.59
C SER A 53 -4.95 -11.97 13.23
N LEU A 54 -5.32 -11.14 12.26
CA LEU A 54 -6.69 -10.94 11.76
C LEU A 54 -6.80 -11.36 10.29
N TYR A 55 -6.05 -12.39 9.92
CA TYR A 55 -5.97 -12.90 8.55
C TYR A 55 -7.34 -13.32 7.99
N GLU A 56 -8.30 -13.71 8.85
CA GLU A 56 -9.68 -14.07 8.46
C GLU A 56 -10.43 -12.93 7.74
N TYR A 57 -10.00 -11.67 7.91
CA TYR A 57 -10.64 -10.51 7.28
C TYR A 57 -9.91 -10.00 6.03
N LYS A 58 -8.78 -10.61 5.64
CA LYS A 58 -7.99 -10.16 4.49
C LYS A 58 -8.81 -10.15 3.21
N ASP A 59 -9.47 -11.26 2.89
CA ASP A 59 -10.28 -11.39 1.68
C ASP A 59 -11.46 -10.40 1.66
N ILE A 60 -12.03 -10.10 2.83
CA ILE A 60 -13.11 -9.11 2.95
C ILE A 60 -12.57 -7.72 2.64
N PHE A 61 -11.46 -7.31 3.25
CA PHE A 61 -10.88 -6.00 3.04
C PHE A 61 -10.39 -5.82 1.59
N ILE A 62 -9.81 -6.86 0.98
CA ILE A 62 -9.41 -6.85 -0.44
C ILE A 62 -10.63 -6.72 -1.36
N ARG A 63 -11.69 -7.53 -1.13
CA ARG A 63 -12.90 -7.48 -1.97
C ARG A 63 -13.64 -6.15 -1.88
N HIS A 64 -13.56 -5.48 -0.74
CA HIS A 64 -14.12 -4.16 -0.52
C HIS A 64 -13.17 -3.01 -0.95
N ASP A 65 -12.03 -3.32 -1.57
CA ASP A 65 -11.00 -2.35 -1.98
C ASP A 65 -10.58 -1.42 -0.83
N VAL A 66 -10.46 -1.96 0.39
CA VAL A 66 -10.03 -1.19 1.56
C VAL A 66 -8.54 -0.92 1.45
N ARG A 67 -8.20 0.31 1.05
CA ARG A 67 -6.83 0.83 0.94
C ARG A 67 -6.43 1.54 2.22
N GLY A 68 -5.15 1.87 2.35
CA GLY A 68 -4.65 2.52 3.56
C GLY A 68 -5.27 3.89 3.85
N SER A 69 -5.67 4.64 2.81
CA SER A 69 -6.44 5.88 2.99
C SER A 69 -7.77 5.63 3.71
N GLU A 70 -8.52 4.62 3.29
CA GLU A 70 -9.80 4.24 3.90
C GLU A 70 -9.58 3.63 5.29
N LEU A 71 -8.54 2.81 5.43
CA LEU A 71 -8.18 2.15 6.68
C LEU A 71 -7.99 3.16 7.83
N LEU A 72 -7.35 4.31 7.56
CA LEU A 72 -7.15 5.37 8.55
C LEU A 72 -8.45 6.02 9.04
N HIS A 73 -9.53 5.93 8.26
CA HIS A 73 -10.83 6.52 8.57
C HIS A 73 -11.87 5.49 9.04
N LEU A 74 -11.52 4.19 9.11
CA LEU A 74 -12.46 3.16 9.54
C LEU A 74 -12.92 3.37 10.99
N GLU A 75 -14.23 3.47 11.15
CA GLU A 75 -14.89 3.50 12.44
C GLU A 75 -15.49 2.13 12.78
N ARG A 76 -15.99 2.02 14.01
CA ARG A 76 -16.68 0.81 14.46
C ARG A 76 -17.87 0.45 13.56
N ARG A 77 -18.55 1.43 12.96
CA ARG A 77 -19.72 1.19 12.10
C ARG A 77 -19.28 0.52 10.80
N ASP A 78 -18.27 1.06 10.13
CA ASP A 78 -17.72 0.51 8.89
C ASP A 78 -17.18 -0.91 9.10
N LEU A 79 -16.51 -1.17 10.23
CA LEU A 79 -16.04 -2.52 10.57
C LEU A 79 -17.19 -3.52 10.70
N LYS A 80 -18.35 -3.10 11.24
CA LYS A 80 -19.53 -3.97 11.29
C LYS A 80 -20.10 -4.22 9.89
N ASP A 81 -20.13 -3.21 9.04
CA ASP A 81 -20.65 -3.31 7.68
C ASP A 81 -19.75 -4.19 6.79
N LEU A 82 -18.45 -4.20 7.05
CA LEU A 82 -17.49 -5.15 6.46
C LEU A 82 -17.64 -6.58 7.03
N GLY A 83 -18.43 -6.80 8.08
CA GLY A 83 -18.64 -8.12 8.68
C GLY A 83 -17.71 -8.46 9.85
N VAL A 84 -16.96 -7.49 10.38
CA VAL A 84 -16.18 -7.65 11.63
C VAL A 84 -17.11 -7.48 12.83
N THR A 85 -17.77 -8.56 13.23
CA THR A 85 -18.77 -8.55 14.33
C THR A 85 -18.17 -8.78 15.71
N LYS A 86 -16.99 -9.42 15.80
CA LYS A 86 -16.31 -9.74 17.07
C LYS A 86 -15.74 -8.46 17.72
N VAL A 87 -16.18 -8.13 18.94
CA VAL A 87 -15.75 -6.92 19.66
C VAL A 87 -14.24 -6.87 19.89
N GLY A 88 -13.62 -8.01 20.21
CA GLY A 88 -12.16 -8.09 20.36
C GLY A 88 -11.42 -7.75 19.07
N HIS A 89 -11.93 -8.20 17.93
CA HIS A 89 -11.31 -7.95 16.62
C HIS A 89 -11.47 -6.48 16.24
N MET A 90 -12.68 -5.92 16.39
CA MET A 90 -12.90 -4.48 16.20
C MET A 90 -11.94 -3.64 17.05
N LYS A 91 -11.75 -4.00 18.33
CA LYS A 91 -10.80 -3.29 19.20
C LYS A 91 -9.36 -3.40 18.71
N ARG A 92 -8.91 -4.58 18.27
CA ARG A 92 -7.55 -4.78 17.73
C ARG A 92 -7.32 -3.95 16.46
N ILE A 93 -8.27 -3.92 15.53
CA ILE A 93 -8.19 -3.14 14.30
C ILE A 93 -8.12 -1.63 14.61
N LEU A 94 -9.08 -1.12 15.38
CA LEU A 94 -9.12 0.30 15.75
C LEU A 94 -7.89 0.75 16.53
N HIS A 95 -7.38 -0.11 17.41
CA HIS A 95 -6.13 0.15 18.10
C HIS A 95 -4.93 0.17 17.14
N GLY A 96 -4.82 -0.82 16.25
CA GLY A 96 -3.76 -0.87 15.25
C GLY A 96 -3.77 0.35 14.31
N ILE A 97 -4.94 0.84 13.91
CA ILE A 97 -5.08 2.06 13.09
C ILE A 97 -4.51 3.29 13.83
N LYS A 98 -4.78 3.41 15.14
CA LYS A 98 -4.21 4.49 15.95
C LYS A 98 -2.69 4.42 16.02
N GLU A 99 -2.12 3.22 16.09
CA GLU A 99 -0.66 3.04 16.07
C GLU A 99 -0.07 3.38 14.70
N LEU A 100 -0.75 3.03 13.61
CA LEU A 100 -0.36 3.40 12.25
C LEU A 100 -0.32 4.93 12.06
N SER A 101 -1.30 5.65 12.60
CA SER A 101 -1.36 7.12 12.51
C SER A 101 -0.24 7.82 13.30
N LYS A 102 0.16 7.28 14.46
CA LYS A 102 1.26 7.84 15.27
C LYS A 102 2.65 7.66 14.63
N ASN A 103 2.82 6.64 13.79
CA ASN A 103 4.07 6.37 13.09
C ASN A 103 4.23 7.17 11.79
N ILE A 104 3.34 8.14 11.53
CA ILE A 104 3.59 9.16 10.51
C ILE A 104 4.57 10.15 11.13
N PRO A 105 5.87 10.15 10.78
CA PRO A 105 6.74 11.24 11.21
C PRO A 105 6.13 12.51 10.63
N VAL A 106 5.62 13.37 11.51
CA VAL A 106 5.33 14.77 11.16
C VAL A 106 6.66 15.29 10.62
N THR A 107 6.77 15.34 9.29
CA THR A 107 7.89 16.00 8.63
C THR A 107 7.58 17.47 8.84
N GLU A 108 8.01 17.98 9.99
CA GLU A 108 7.90 19.36 10.41
C GLU A 108 8.61 20.21 9.35
N ALA A 109 7.90 21.25 8.89
CA ALA A 109 8.31 22.18 7.86
C ALA A 109 9.25 23.26 8.39
#